data_AF-A0A5J6I2W6-F1
#
_entry.id   AF-A0A5J6I2W6-F1
#
_cell.length_a   1.000
_cell.length_b   1.000
_cell.length_c   1.000
_cell.angle_alpha   90.00
_cell.angle_beta   90.00
_cell.angle_gamma   90.00
#
_symmetry.space_group_name_H-M   'P 1'
#
loop_
_entity.id
_entity.type
_entity.pdbx_description
1 polymer ?
#
loop_
_entity_poly.entity_id
_entity_poly.type
_entity_poly.pdbx_seq_one_letter_code
_entity_poly.pdbx_strand_id
1 'polypeptide(L)' 'MQWFWNWIGRSQEEIEQARRDWMEGTRFGEVKGYDGDPLPAPELPPTSLKPRGRIRWPAETTDHSVLGG' A
#
# COMPACT_ATOMS: atom_id res chain seq x y z
N MET A 1 0.50 10.36 -12.15
CA MET A 1 1.14 9.80 -10.93
C MET A 1 0.24 8.69 -10.40
N GLN A 2 0.70 7.46 -10.45
CA GLN A 2 -0.02 6.27 -10.01
C GLN A 2 0.61 5.73 -8.73
N TRP A 3 -0.22 5.23 -7.83
CA TRP A 3 0.23 4.58 -6.59
C TRP A 3 -0.40 3.19 -6.54
N PHE A 4 0.42 2.16 -6.35
CA PHE A 4 -0.04 0.78 -6.21
C PHE A 4 0.78 0.11 -5.11
N TRP A 5 0.10 -0.40 -4.09
CA TRP A 5 0.77 -1.03 -2.95
C TRP A 5 1.89 -0.12 -2.40
N ASN A 6 3.15 -0.55 -2.48
CA ASN A 6 4.31 0.19 -2.00
C ASN A 6 5.06 0.99 -3.10
N TRP A 7 4.49 1.12 -4.30
CA TRP A 7 5.15 1.77 -5.44
C TRP A 7 4.43 3.04 -5.89
N ILE A 8 5.23 4.02 -6.29
CA ILE A 8 4.78 5.28 -6.87
C ILE A 8 5.50 5.45 -8.20
N GLY A 9 4.74 5.61 -9.28
CA GLY A 9 5.24 5.77 -10.64
C GLY A 9 4.51 6.89 -11.36
N ARG A 10 5.11 7.43 -12.41
CA ARG A 10 4.50 8.41 -13.29
C ARG A 10 3.57 7.75 -14.31
N SER A 11 3.78 6.48 -14.64
CA SER A 11 2.98 5.69 -15.59
C SER A 11 2.63 4.28 -15.06
N GLN A 12 1.85 3.50 -15.83
CA GLN A 12 1.48 2.12 -15.48
C GLN A 12 2.64 1.16 -15.70
N GLU A 13 3.40 1.38 -16.77
CA GLU A 13 4.58 0.59 -17.13
C GLU A 13 5.64 0.66 -16.03
N GLU A 14 5.82 1.83 -15.38
CA GLU A 14 6.73 1.98 -14.24
C GLU A 14 6.28 1.13 -13.03
N ILE A 15 4.97 1.03 -12.77
CA ILE A 15 4.41 0.18 -11.70
C ILE A 15 4.54 -1.30 -12.04
N GLU A 16 4.32 -1.68 -13.30
CA GLU A 16 4.49 -3.05 -13.78
C GLU A 16 5.95 -3.51 -13.67
N GLN A 17 6.90 -2.64 -14.01
CA GLN A 17 8.32 -2.95 -13.86
C GLN A 17 8.69 -3.12 -12.39
N ALA A 18 8.24 -2.22 -11.52
CA ALA A 18 8.49 -2.35 -10.08
C ALA A 18 7.93 -3.65 -9.50
N ARG A 19 6.77 -4.12 -10.01
CA ARG A 19 6.19 -5.42 -9.65
C ARG A 19 7.05 -6.59 -10.12
N ARG A 20 7.52 -6.57 -11.37
CA ARG A 20 8.40 -7.62 -11.91
C ARG A 20 9.71 -7.71 -11.12
N ASP A 21 10.35 -6.57 -10.88
CA ASP A 21 11.60 -6.47 -10.12
C ASP A 21 11.46 -7.04 -8.69
N TRP A 22 10.30 -6.87 -8.06
CA TRP A 22 9.99 -7.45 -6.75
C TRP A 22 9.78 -8.96 -6.81
N MET A 23 9.04 -9.44 -7.79
CA MET A 23 8.78 -10.88 -7.97
C MET A 23 10.05 -11.66 -8.36
N GLU A 24 10.95 -11.04 -9.13
CA GLU A 24 12.22 -11.64 -9.55
C GLU A 24 13.32 -11.49 -8.49
N GLY A 25 13.13 -10.64 -7.48
CA GLY A 25 14.13 -10.36 -6.45
C GLY A 25 15.39 -9.66 -6.97
N THR A 26 15.32 -9.03 -8.15
CA THR A 26 16.49 -8.49 -8.86
C THR A 26 16.90 -7.10 -8.40
N ARG A 27 15.98 -6.35 -7.76
CA ARG A 27 16.19 -4.94 -7.38
C ARG A 27 16.11 -4.67 -5.89
N PHE A 28 15.31 -5.45 -5.17
CA PHE A 28 15.07 -5.24 -3.75
C PHE A 28 15.93 -6.23 -2.95
N GLY A 29 16.74 -5.70 -2.03
CA GLY A 29 17.63 -6.51 -1.22
C GLY A 29 16.88 -7.45 -0.29
N GLU A 30 17.56 -8.50 0.16
CA GLU A 30 17.02 -9.49 1.10
C GLU A 30 17.02 -8.94 2.53
N VAL A 31 15.89 -9.07 3.24
CA VAL A 31 15.79 -8.68 4.66
C VAL A 31 16.36 -9.81 5.52
N LYS A 32 17.56 -9.63 6.05
CA LYS A 32 18.18 -10.59 6.98
C LYS A 32 17.51 -10.50 8.36
N GLY A 33 17.13 -11.65 8.92
CA GLY A 33 16.54 -11.75 10.25
C GLY A 33 15.01 -11.90 10.29
N TYR A 34 14.35 -11.97 9.12
CA TYR A 34 12.95 -12.37 9.00
C TYR A 34 12.88 -13.80 8.45
N ASP A 35 12.30 -14.72 9.21
CA ASP A 35 12.19 -16.15 8.85
C ASP A 35 10.87 -16.39 8.09
N GLY A 36 10.76 -15.80 6.90
CA GLY A 36 9.58 -15.90 6.05
C GLY A 36 9.83 -15.41 4.63
N ASP A 37 9.07 -15.97 3.69
CA ASP A 37 9.17 -15.59 2.29
C ASP A 37 8.74 -14.13 2.06
N PRO A 38 9.34 -13.43 1.07
CA PRO A 38 8.87 -12.12 0.66
C PRO A 38 7.39 -12.17 0.27
N LEU A 39 6.60 -11.22 0.79
CA LEU A 39 5.19 -11.11 0.44
C LEU A 39 5.03 -10.93 -1.08
N PRO A 40 4.28 -11.81 -1.79
CA PRO A 40 4.13 -11.70 -3.22
C PRO A 40 3.34 -10.45 -3.59
N ALA A 41 3.75 -9.80 -4.66
CA ALA A 41 3.06 -8.61 -5.13
C ALA A 41 1.67 -8.97 -5.71
N PRO A 42 0.60 -8.26 -5.29
CA PRO A 42 -0.74 -8.50 -5.83
C PRO A 42 -0.79 -8.25 -7.33
N GLU A 43 -1.73 -8.89 -8.03
CA GLU A 43 -1.98 -8.66 -9.46
C GLU A 43 -2.41 -7.21 -9.70
N LEU A 44 -1.90 -6.63 -10.80
CA LEU A 44 -2.24 -5.28 -11.18
C LEU A 44 -3.65 -5.25 -11.79
N PRO A 45 -4.52 -4.34 -11.35
CA PRO A 45 -5.81 -4.17 -12.00
C PRO A 45 -5.61 -3.69 -13.45
N PRO A 46 -6.46 -4.13 -14.40
CA PRO A 46 -6.35 -3.75 -15.81
C PRO A 46 -6.67 -2.27 -16.09
N THR A 47 -7.19 -1.55 -15.09
CA THR A 47 -7.57 -0.14 -15.19
C THR A 47 -6.71 0.75 -14.30
N SER A 48 -6.33 1.92 -14.83
CA SER A 48 -5.57 2.95 -14.11
C SER A 48 -6.13 3.21 -12.71
N LEU A 49 -5.22 3.29 -11.74
CA LEU A 49 -5.56 3.38 -10.32
C LEU A 49 -6.14 4.75 -10.00
N LYS A 50 -7.43 4.78 -9.69
CA LYS A 50 -8.13 6.02 -9.32
C LYS A 50 -7.67 6.47 -7.93
N PRO A 51 -7.22 7.72 -7.74
CA PRO A 51 -6.90 8.26 -6.42
C PRO A 51 -8.10 8.10 -5.50
N ARG A 52 -7.95 7.37 -4.39
CA ARG A 52 -9.01 7.27 -3.37
C ARG A 52 -9.05 8.59 -2.61
N GLY A 53 -10.18 9.29 -2.68
CA GLY A 53 -10.42 10.53 -1.93
C GLY A 53 -10.26 10.29 -0.42
N ARG A 54 -9.65 11.25 0.27
CA ARG A 54 -9.47 11.22 1.72
C ARG A 54 -10.85 11.27 2.39
N ILE A 55 -11.30 10.17 2.98
CA ILE A 55 -12.46 10.17 3.87
C ILE A 55 -12.01 10.82 5.17
N ARG A 56 -12.56 12.00 5.50
CA ARG A 56 -12.45 12.56 6.85
C ARG A 56 -13.33 11.70 7.74
N TRP A 57 -12.73 10.82 8.54
CA TRP A 57 -13.46 10.19 9.63
C TRP A 57 -13.98 11.31 10.54
N PRO A 58 -15.29 11.42 10.81
CA PRO A 58 -15.74 12.32 11.84
C PRO A 58 -15.07 11.87 13.13
N ALA A 59 -14.37 12.78 13.80
CA ALA A 59 -13.95 12.52 15.17
C ALA A 59 -15.24 12.33 15.97
N GLU A 60 -15.55 11.08 16.27
CA GLU A 60 -16.54 10.77 17.29
C GLU A 60 -15.97 11.35 18.58
N THR A 61 -16.47 12.52 18.96
CA THR A 61 -16.28 13.09 20.27
C THR A 61 -16.86 12.07 21.25
N THR A 62 -16.01 11.24 21.83
CA THR A 62 -16.37 10.44 23.00
C THR A 62 -16.68 11.44 24.12
N ASP A 63 -17.97 11.72 24.29
CA ASP A 63 -18.50 12.39 25.47
C ASP A 63 -18.29 11.46 26.67
N HIS A 64 -17.23 11.73 27.43
CA HIS A 64 -16.98 11.10 28.72
C HIS A 64 -17.80 11.82 29.80
N SER A 65 -19.13 11.75 29.72
CA SER A 65 -20.03 12.36 30.70
C SER A 65 -21.08 11.38 31.22
N VAL A 66 -20.68 10.16 31.56
CA VAL A 66 -21.41 9.32 32.51
C VAL A 66 -20.41 8.58 33.38
N LEU A 67 -20.21 9.04 34.61
CA LEU A 67 -19.96 8.26 35.84
C LEU A 67 -19.59 9.25 36.97
N GLY A 68 -20.46 9.30 37.99
CA GLY A 68 -20.37 10.15 39.18
C GLY A 68 -21.61 11.07 39.23
N GLY A 69 -22.65 10.79 39.99
CA GLY A 69 -22.66 10.25 41.36
C GLY A 69 -23.06 11.39 42.29
#